data_AF-A0A3B8XWM4-F1
#
_entry.id   AF-A0A3B8XWM4-F1
#
_cell.length_a   1.000
_cell.length_b   1.000
_cell.length_c   1.000
_cell.angle_alpha   90.00
_cell.angle_beta   90.00
_cell.angle_gamma   90.00
#
_symmetry.space_group_name_H-M   'P 1'
#
loop_
_entity.id
_entity.type
_entity.pdbx_description
1 polymer ?
#
loop_
_entity_poly.entity_id
_entity_poly.type
_entity_poly.pdbx_seq_one_letter_code
_entity_poly.pdbx_strand_id
1 'polypeptide(L)'
;PTGNKWHRDLLDQMAVNITNVRTEVITEETRAILDELRRFRHVIRSAYSFQLDQEKVLIVVNTFLSYHHQLIQEIQSFCDDLDDTEVKQ
;
A
#
# COMPACT_ATOMS: atom_id res chain seq x y z
N PRO A 1 -13.12 2.96 6.88
CA PRO A 1 -13.65 3.33 5.54
C PRO A 1 -14.47 2.18 4.90
N THR A 2 -15.73 2.45 4.55
CA THR A 2 -16.67 1.47 3.94
C THR A 2 -17.06 1.92 2.52
N GLY A 3 -17.11 0.99 1.55
CA GLY A 3 -17.51 1.23 0.16
C GLY A 3 -16.41 1.02 -0.89
N ASN A 4 -16.74 0.90 -2.19
CA ASN A 4 -15.83 0.46 -3.27
C ASN A 4 -14.46 1.20 -3.40
N LYS A 5 -14.29 2.38 -2.81
CA LYS A 5 -13.05 3.18 -2.87
C LYS A 5 -12.20 3.10 -1.60
N TRP A 6 -12.66 2.39 -0.56
CA TRP A 6 -12.02 2.37 0.75
C TRP A 6 -10.54 2.00 0.71
N HIS A 7 -10.17 1.06 -0.17
CA HIS A 7 -8.78 0.63 -0.33
C HIS A 7 -7.87 1.77 -0.84
N ARG A 8 -8.38 2.65 -1.72
CA ARG A 8 -7.59 3.80 -2.19
C ARG A 8 -7.42 4.80 -1.07
N ASP A 9 -8.53 5.15 -0.43
CA ASP A 9 -8.57 6.21 0.57
C ASP A 9 -7.70 5.84 1.77
N LEU A 10 -7.60 4.54 2.09
CA LEU A 10 -6.67 4.03 3.10
C LEU A 10 -5.20 4.24 2.68
N LEU A 11 -4.82 3.86 1.46
CA LEU A 11 -3.44 4.05 0.98
C LEU A 11 -3.07 5.53 0.95
N ASP A 12 -3.98 6.39 0.46
CA ASP A 12 -3.79 7.83 0.44
C ASP A 12 -3.60 8.37 1.87
N GLN A 13 -4.34 7.87 2.87
CA GLN A 13 -4.16 8.26 4.28
C GLN A 13 -2.87 7.72 4.90
N MET A 14 -2.42 6.53 4.51
CA MET A 14 -1.21 5.91 5.03
C MET A 14 0.06 6.66 4.60
N ALA A 15 0.03 7.30 3.43
CA ALA A 15 1.15 8.09 2.91
C ALA A 15 1.20 9.54 3.44
N VAL A 16 0.18 9.99 4.17
CA VAL A 16 0.14 11.36 4.70
C VAL A 16 0.91 11.44 6.01
N ASN A 17 1.93 12.29 6.02
CA ASN A 17 2.56 12.77 7.25
C ASN A 17 1.70 13.84 7.91
N ILE A 18 1.31 13.64 9.16
CA ILE A 18 0.62 14.63 9.98
C ILE A 18 1.60 15.09 11.06
N THR A 19 2.27 16.21 10.81
CA THR A 19 3.30 16.76 11.69
C THR A 19 2.80 16.85 13.14
N ASN A 20 3.58 16.34 14.09
CA ASN A 20 3.28 16.29 15.53
C ASN A 20 2.08 15.42 15.95
N VAL A 21 1.48 14.66 15.05
CA VAL A 21 0.36 13.75 15.37
C VAL A 21 0.68 12.33 14.97
N ARG A 22 1.15 12.12 13.73
CA ARG A 22 1.39 10.81 13.16
C ARG A 22 2.36 10.89 11.98
N THR A 23 3.45 10.14 12.05
CA THR A 23 4.34 9.93 10.89
C THR A 23 3.60 9.17 9.78
N GLU A 24 4.02 9.35 8.54
CA GLU A 24 3.55 8.51 7.42
C GLU A 24 3.83 7.03 7.72
N VAL A 25 2.87 6.16 7.40
CA VAL A 25 3.00 4.70 7.63
C VAL A 25 3.82 4.07 6.52
N ILE A 26 3.67 4.59 5.32
CA ILE A 26 4.32 4.12 4.10
C ILE A 26 4.79 5.34 3.33
N THR A 27 5.87 5.19 2.58
CA THR A 27 6.33 6.24 1.67
C THR A 27 5.37 6.41 0.48
N GLU A 28 5.44 7.57 -0.19
CA GLU A 28 4.67 7.80 -1.42
C GLU A 28 5.01 6.77 -2.52
N GLU A 29 6.26 6.28 -2.55
CA GLU A 29 6.72 5.23 -3.46
C GLU A 29 5.99 3.91 -3.19
N THR A 30 6.00 3.44 -1.94
CA THR A 30 5.26 2.23 -1.52
C THR A 30 3.77 2.37 -1.81
N ARG A 31 3.19 3.55 -1.56
CA ARG A 31 1.78 3.85 -1.85
C ARG A 31 1.48 3.74 -3.35
N ALA A 32 2.34 4.25 -4.23
CA ALA A 32 2.15 4.15 -5.67
C ALA A 32 2.11 2.68 -6.16
N ILE A 33 3.00 1.84 -5.62
CA ILE A 33 3.11 0.42 -5.98
C ILE A 33 1.90 -0.37 -5.49
N LEU A 34 1.44 -0.11 -4.27
CA LEU A 34 0.22 -0.71 -3.72
C LEU A 34 -1.03 -0.29 -4.51
N ASP A 35 -1.07 0.96 -5.00
CA ASP A 35 -2.16 1.41 -5.87
C ASP A 35 -2.12 0.73 -7.25
N GLU A 36 -0.93 0.49 -7.82
CA GLU A 36 -0.78 -0.29 -9.06
C GLU A 36 -1.28 -1.74 -8.88
N LEU A 37 -0.90 -2.40 -7.77
CA LEU A 37 -1.41 -3.73 -7.43
C LEU A 37 -2.94 -3.74 -7.26
N ARG A 38 -3.50 -2.69 -6.66
CA ARG A 38 -4.95 -2.51 -6.52
C ARG A 38 -5.63 -2.34 -7.88
N ARG A 39 -5.10 -1.50 -8.77
CA ARG A 39 -5.60 -1.34 -10.15
C ARG A 39 -5.54 -2.66 -10.91
N PHE A 40 -4.44 -3.38 -10.80
CA PHE A 40 -4.26 -4.69 -11.41
C PHE A 40 -5.32 -5.70 -10.93
N ARG A 41 -5.61 -5.74 -9.63
CA ARG A 41 -6.70 -6.57 -9.08
C ARG A 41 -8.06 -6.21 -9.69
N HIS A 42 -8.34 -4.93 -9.89
CA HIS A 42 -9.57 -4.48 -10.56
C HIS A 42 -9.61 -4.93 -12.03
N VAL A 43 -8.47 -4.84 -12.74
CA VAL A 43 -8.36 -5.31 -14.13
C VAL A 43 -8.64 -6.81 -14.22
N ILE A 44 -7.99 -7.65 -13.40
CA ILE A 44 -8.26 -9.10 -13.36
C ILE A 44 -9.74 -9.38 -13.09
N ARG A 45 -10.34 -8.69 -12.11
CA ARG A 45 -11.74 -8.87 -11.74
C ARG A 45 -12.72 -8.39 -12.82
N SER A 46 -12.30 -7.48 -13.70
CA SER A 46 -13.08 -7.04 -14.87
C SER A 46 -12.85 -7.90 -16.11
N ALA A 47 -11.68 -8.54 -16.22
CA ALA A 47 -11.20 -9.26 -17.40
C ALA A 47 -11.60 -10.75 -17.41
N TYR A 48 -12.58 -11.19 -16.60
CA TYR A 48 -13.06 -12.60 -16.56
C TYR A 48 -13.50 -13.18 -17.93
N SER A 49 -13.49 -12.39 -19.00
CA SER A 49 -13.85 -12.81 -20.37
C SER A 49 -12.77 -12.51 -21.42
N PHE A 50 -11.64 -11.87 -21.08
CA PHE A 50 -10.66 -11.44 -22.08
C PHE A 50 -9.25 -11.71 -21.58
N GLN A 51 -8.57 -12.65 -22.26
CA GLN A 51 -7.15 -13.02 -22.15
C GLN A 51 -6.32 -12.17 -21.19
N LEU A 52 -6.00 -12.74 -20.02
CA LEU A 52 -5.03 -12.17 -19.10
C LEU A 52 -3.67 -12.05 -19.81
N ASP A 53 -3.11 -10.85 -19.79
CA ASP A 53 -1.79 -10.56 -20.32
C ASP A 53 -0.73 -11.04 -19.30
N GLN A 54 -0.09 -12.17 -19.59
CA GLN A 54 0.89 -12.81 -18.72
C GLN A 54 2.08 -11.89 -18.43
N GLU A 55 2.51 -11.09 -19.40
CA GLU A 55 3.65 -10.18 -19.23
C GLU A 55 3.30 -9.08 -18.22
N LYS A 56 2.12 -8.47 -18.36
CA LYS A 56 1.63 -7.47 -17.38
C LYS A 56 1.49 -8.05 -15.97
N VAL A 57 1.02 -9.29 -15.85
CA VAL A 57 0.91 -9.97 -14.55
C VAL A 57 2.29 -10.12 -13.92
N LEU A 58 3.27 -10.61 -14.69
CA LEU A 58 4.63 -10.83 -14.19
C LEU A 58 5.31 -9.52 -13.79
N ILE A 59 5.13 -8.44 -14.56
CA ILE A 59 5.68 -7.12 -14.23
C ILE A 59 5.14 -6.66 -12.87
N VAL A 60 3.81 -6.63 -12.68
CA VAL A 60 3.21 -6.16 -11.43
C VAL A 60 3.63 -7.02 -10.23
N VAL A 61 3.69 -8.34 -10.39
CA VAL A 61 4.11 -9.25 -9.32
C VAL A 61 5.59 -9.06 -8.96
N ASN A 62 6.47 -8.98 -9.95
CA ASN A 62 7.91 -8.81 -9.70
C ASN A 62 8.20 -7.46 -9.05
N THR A 63 7.55 -6.39 -9.51
CA THR A 63 7.63 -5.07 -8.86
C THR A 63 7.12 -5.16 -7.43
N PHE A 64 5.98 -5.79 -7.16
CA PHE A 64 5.52 -5.91 -5.77
C PHE A 64 6.49 -6.72 -4.89
N LEU A 65 7.03 -7.83 -5.39
CA LEU A 65 7.96 -8.68 -4.64
C LEU A 65 9.26 -7.96 -4.28
N SER A 66 9.76 -7.07 -5.14
CA SER A 66 10.96 -6.27 -4.81
C SER A 66 10.72 -5.25 -3.71
N TYR A 67 9.47 -4.80 -3.51
CA TYR A 67 9.10 -3.80 -2.50
C TYR A 67 8.46 -4.39 -1.25
N HIS A 68 8.12 -5.68 -1.24
CA HIS A 68 7.49 -6.32 -0.09
C HIS A 68 8.33 -6.16 1.19
N HIS A 69 9.65 -6.29 1.11
CA HIS A 69 10.51 -6.12 2.28
C HIS A 69 10.42 -4.71 2.85
N GLN A 70 10.49 -3.69 1.99
CA GLN A 70 10.37 -2.28 2.39
C GLN A 70 9.00 -2.00 3.02
N LEU A 71 7.91 -2.50 2.44
CA LEU A 71 6.57 -2.35 3.00
C LEU A 71 6.48 -2.89 4.44
N ILE A 72 7.06 -4.07 4.69
CA ILE A 72 7.07 -4.65 6.03
C ILE A 72 7.91 -3.79 6.99
N GLN A 73 9.07 -3.30 6.55
CA GLN A 73 9.90 -2.41 7.35
C GLN A 73 9.19 -1.10 7.70
N GLU A 74 8.53 -0.46 6.73
CA GLU A 74 7.78 0.78 6.93
C GLU A 74 6.64 0.59 7.96
N ILE A 75 5.88 -0.50 7.86
CA ILE A 75 4.83 -0.82 8.82
C ILE A 75 5.43 -1.11 10.20
N GLN A 76 6.55 -1.84 10.27
CA GLN A 76 7.22 -2.14 11.54
C GLN A 76 7.71 -0.87 12.22
N SER A 77 8.42 0.01 11.50
CA SER A 77 8.86 1.30 12.01
C SER A 77 7.70 2.15 12.49
N PHE A 78 6.58 2.16 11.77
CA PHE A 78 5.38 2.87 12.21
C PHE A 78 4.80 2.28 13.51
N CYS A 79 4.80 0.97 13.68
CA CYS A 79 4.35 0.34 14.93
C CYS A 79 5.30 0.64 16.10
N ASP A 80 6.62 0.56 15.87
CA ASP A 80 7.63 0.87 16.87
C ASP A 80 7.50 2.34 17.35
N ASP A 81 7.27 3.27 16.41
CA ASP A 81 7.02 4.69 16.71
C ASP A 81 5.77 4.89 17.60
N LEU A 82 4.73 4.07 17.42
CA LEU A 82 3.51 4.11 18.23
C LEU A 82 3.73 3.56 19.65
N ASP A 83 4.47 2.47 19.79
CA ASP A 83 4.81 1.88 21.10
C ASP A 83 5.67 2.85 21.93
N ASP A 84 6.57 3.60 21.28
CA ASP A 84 7.38 4.64 21.93
C ASP A 84 6.56 5.88 22.37
N THR A 85 5.39 6.11 21.76
CA THR A 85 4.52 7.25 22.13
C THR A 85 3.60 6.96 23.33
N GLU A 86 3.34 5.71 23.68
CA GLU A 86 2.56 5.35 24.88
C GLU A 86 3.35 5.53 26.19
N VAL A 87 4.67 5.64 26.15
CA VAL A 87 5.54 5.79 27.35
C VAL A 87 5.71 7.26 27.80
N LYS A 88 5.18 8.24 27.05
CA LYS A 88 5.36 9.68 27.34
C LYS A 88 4.06 10.47 27.56
N GLN A 89 3.05 9.85 28.18
CA GLN A 89 1.89 10.58 28.74
C GLN A 89 1.87 10.51 30.27
#